data_AF-A0A1V9YJ61-F1
#
_entry.id   AF-A0A1V9YJ61-F1
#
_cell.length_a   1.000
_cell.length_b   1.000
_cell.length_c   1.000
_cell.angle_alpha   90.00
_cell.angle_beta   90.00
_cell.angle_gamma   90.00
#
_symmetry.space_group_name_H-M   'P 1'
#
loop_
_entity.id
_entity.type
_entity.pdbx_description
1 polymer ?
#
loop_
_entity_poly.entity_id
_entity_poly.type
_entity_poly.pdbx_seq_one_letter_code
_entity_poly.pdbx_strand_id
1 'polypeptide(L)'
;MEFVKKARGRTMTEGEKLDILCAQAVMHHAGEKDVRARLATLFKRSPKVIDHVWSSFVNDQVVPPAAASSNRTPSSTRIPRTRAIATKVQEFVRIRRQRRERTVAKDVLAMLEDDNVVAVDHSTRATYNSALRAVQRLLRYLGYKRGKRKNKGLGLAPRLRVERDSDLQPIETIWAIVKGQVGRAYTSDTTLNKVRERLEEAFADLQIKTVHESIAKAAAHLKTLLDYITATDNSSSVEEYGEEGGSCESDPDSGTDSMDSGDAM
;
A
#
# COMPACT_ATOMS: atom_id res chain seq x y z
N MET A 1 -20.96 -35.17 26.21
CA MET A 1 -20.70 -33.75 26.60
C MET A 1 -19.97 -32.93 25.53
N GLU A 2 -19.48 -33.51 24.43
CA GLU A 2 -18.83 -32.77 23.33
C GLU A 2 -19.79 -31.91 22.50
N PHE A 3 -21.08 -32.26 22.47
CA PHE A 3 -22.12 -31.50 21.78
C PHE A 3 -22.22 -30.04 22.26
N VAL A 4 -21.97 -29.79 23.55
CA VAL A 4 -21.97 -28.43 24.15
C VAL A 4 -20.80 -27.59 23.61
N LYS A 5 -19.64 -28.19 23.35
CA LYS A 5 -18.51 -27.49 22.73
C LYS A 5 -18.78 -27.17 21.26
N LYS A 6 -19.50 -28.05 20.56
CA LYS A 6 -19.82 -27.91 19.12
C LYS A 6 -20.93 -26.90 18.84
N ALA A 7 -21.92 -26.78 19.73
CA ALA A 7 -23.05 -25.87 19.57
C ALA A 7 -22.79 -24.44 20.07
N ARG A 8 -21.62 -24.16 20.67
CA ARG A 8 -21.32 -22.86 21.29
C ARG A 8 -20.69 -21.87 20.32
N GLY A 9 -21.15 -20.62 20.41
CA GLY A 9 -20.56 -19.48 19.72
C GLY A 9 -19.15 -19.14 20.21
N ARG A 10 -18.37 -18.48 19.36
CA ARG A 10 -16.98 -18.06 19.66
C ARG A 10 -16.93 -16.94 20.71
N THR A 11 -17.99 -16.14 20.81
CA THR A 11 -18.18 -15.09 21.80
C THR A 11 -19.08 -15.57 22.93
N MET A 12 -18.82 -15.09 24.14
CA MET A 12 -19.60 -15.44 25.33
C MET A 12 -20.77 -14.45 25.48
N THR A 13 -21.97 -15.00 25.63
CA THR A 13 -23.19 -14.20 25.80
C THR A 13 -23.25 -13.56 27.18
N GLU A 14 -24.07 -12.52 27.32
CA GLU A 14 -24.30 -11.85 28.61
C GLU A 14 -24.91 -12.80 29.65
N GLY A 15 -25.88 -13.62 29.23
CA GLY A 15 -26.49 -14.65 30.09
C GLY A 15 -25.46 -15.66 30.61
N GLU A 16 -24.58 -16.17 29.74
CA GLU A 16 -23.50 -17.09 30.17
C GLU A 16 -22.55 -16.44 31.19
N LYS A 17 -22.29 -15.14 31.09
CA LYS A 17 -21.45 -14.42 32.07
C LYS A 17 -22.15 -14.29 33.42
N LEU A 18 -23.44 -13.96 33.42
CA LEU A 18 -24.25 -13.86 34.63
C LEU A 18 -24.38 -15.21 35.33
N ASP A 19 -24.58 -16.30 34.59
CA ASP A 19 -24.64 -17.64 35.16
C ASP A 19 -23.32 -18.05 35.84
N ILE A 20 -22.18 -17.67 35.27
CA ILE A 20 -20.86 -17.91 35.89
C ILE A 20 -20.73 -17.12 37.20
N LEU A 21 -21.14 -15.85 37.22
CA LEU A 21 -21.09 -15.01 38.43
C LEU A 21 -22.03 -15.51 39.53
N CYS A 22 -23.26 -15.87 39.17
CA CYS A 22 -24.23 -16.47 40.09
C CYS A 22 -23.70 -17.78 40.70
N ALA A 23 -23.18 -18.68 39.86
CA ALA A 23 -22.61 -19.94 40.32
C ALA A 23 -21.39 -19.72 41.22
N GLN A 24 -20.55 -18.74 40.91
CA GLN A 24 -19.40 -18.38 41.74
C GLN A 24 -19.85 -17.85 43.12
N ALA A 25 -20.84 -16.97 43.18
CA ALA A 25 -21.38 -16.44 44.42
C ALA A 25 -21.95 -17.54 45.33
N VAL A 26 -22.72 -18.47 44.75
CA VAL A 26 -23.31 -19.61 45.47
C VAL A 26 -22.22 -20.54 46.02
N MET A 27 -21.20 -20.85 45.22
CA MET A 27 -20.09 -21.73 45.64
C MET A 27 -19.21 -21.09 46.72
N HIS A 28 -19.01 -19.76 46.68
CA HIS A 28 -18.33 -19.04 47.75
C HIS A 28 -19.16 -19.01 49.05
N HIS A 29 -20.47 -18.82 48.96
CA HIS A 29 -21.36 -18.89 50.13
C HIS A 29 -21.41 -20.31 50.74
N ALA A 30 -21.25 -21.35 49.93
CA ALA A 30 -21.16 -22.74 50.38
C ALA A 30 -19.79 -23.10 50.98
N GLY A 31 -18.80 -22.20 50.97
CA GLY A 31 -17.49 -22.41 51.59
C GLY A 31 -16.59 -23.42 50.85
N GLU A 32 -16.80 -23.61 49.55
CA GLU A 32 -16.04 -24.59 48.78
C GLU A 32 -14.64 -24.08 48.40
N LYS A 33 -13.63 -24.95 48.49
CA LYS A 33 -12.21 -24.56 48.33
C LYS A 33 -11.77 -24.42 46.86
N ASP A 34 -12.37 -25.18 45.94
CA ASP A 34 -11.95 -25.27 44.53
C ASP A 34 -12.98 -24.70 43.55
N VAL A 35 -13.57 -23.54 43.89
CA VAL A 35 -14.63 -22.87 43.10
C VAL A 35 -14.24 -22.71 41.63
N ARG A 36 -13.02 -22.23 41.36
CA ARG A 36 -12.52 -22.01 39.99
C ARG A 36 -12.45 -23.28 39.14
N ALA A 37 -11.92 -24.37 39.71
CA ALA A 37 -11.79 -25.65 39.00
C ALA A 37 -13.15 -26.32 38.78
N ARG A 38 -14.06 -26.20 39.76
CA ARG A 38 -15.44 -26.64 39.63
C ARG A 38 -16.20 -25.87 38.57
N LEU A 39 -16.11 -24.54 38.56
CA LEU A 39 -16.72 -23.69 37.53
C LEU A 39 -16.15 -23.99 36.14
N ALA A 40 -14.83 -24.19 36.01
CA ALA A 40 -14.22 -24.59 34.74
C ALA A 40 -14.76 -25.95 34.26
N THR A 41 -15.01 -26.87 35.18
CA THR A 41 -15.57 -28.20 34.89
C THR A 41 -17.06 -28.14 34.54
N LEU A 42 -17.83 -27.28 35.21
CA LEU A 42 -19.27 -27.12 35.04
C LEU A 42 -19.60 -26.34 33.76
N PHE A 43 -18.91 -25.23 33.53
CA PHE A 43 -19.08 -24.38 32.36
C PHE A 43 -18.23 -24.82 31.15
N LYS A 44 -17.31 -25.78 31.30
CA LYS A 44 -16.37 -26.25 30.25
C LYS A 44 -15.60 -25.09 29.58
N ARG A 45 -15.33 -24.02 30.33
CA ARG A 45 -14.52 -22.87 29.91
C ARG A 45 -13.15 -22.95 30.57
N SER A 46 -12.15 -22.32 29.95
CA SER A 46 -10.84 -22.25 30.58
C SER A 46 -10.93 -21.44 31.88
N PRO A 47 -10.16 -21.80 32.91
CA PRO A 47 -10.19 -21.07 34.18
C PRO A 47 -9.80 -19.60 34.00
N LYS A 48 -8.96 -19.27 33.00
CA LYS A 48 -8.61 -17.89 32.62
C LYS A 48 -9.82 -17.06 32.20
N VAL A 49 -10.82 -17.66 31.54
CA VAL A 49 -12.04 -16.96 31.12
C VAL A 49 -12.91 -16.65 32.34
N ILE A 50 -12.99 -17.56 33.31
CA ILE A 50 -13.75 -17.34 34.55
C ILE A 50 -13.11 -16.21 35.36
N ASP A 51 -11.78 -16.23 35.51
CA ASP A 51 -11.04 -15.16 36.18
C ASP A 51 -11.27 -13.82 35.47
N HIS A 52 -11.25 -13.80 34.13
CA HIS A 52 -11.49 -12.59 33.36
C HIS A 52 -12.92 -12.03 33.54
N VAL A 53 -13.94 -12.90 33.59
CA VAL A 53 -15.33 -12.47 33.86
C VAL A 53 -15.46 -11.90 35.27
N TRP A 54 -14.87 -12.58 36.25
CA TRP A 54 -14.84 -12.09 37.63
C TRP A 54 -14.12 -10.74 37.76
N SER A 55 -12.93 -10.63 37.18
CA SER A 55 -12.15 -9.38 37.20
C SER A 55 -12.88 -8.23 36.48
N SER A 56 -13.52 -8.49 35.34
CA SER A 56 -14.33 -7.48 34.65
C SER A 56 -15.52 -7.04 35.50
N PHE A 57 -16.19 -7.97 36.20
CA PHE A 57 -17.29 -7.61 37.10
C PHE A 57 -16.83 -6.80 38.32
N VAL A 58 -15.73 -7.20 38.97
CA VAL A 58 -15.21 -6.51 40.16
C VAL A 58 -14.71 -5.11 39.83
N ASN A 59 -14.05 -4.93 38.69
CA ASN A 59 -13.45 -3.65 38.30
C ASN A 59 -14.48 -2.71 37.66
N ASP A 60 -15.33 -3.21 36.77
CA ASP A 60 -16.19 -2.37 35.93
C ASP A 60 -17.65 -2.34 36.39
N GLN A 61 -18.08 -3.25 37.28
CA GLN A 61 -19.47 -3.49 37.71
C GLN A 61 -20.50 -3.68 36.58
N VAL A 62 -20.04 -3.85 35.34
CA VAL A 62 -20.86 -4.04 34.15
C VAL A 62 -20.51 -5.38 33.55
N VAL A 63 -21.53 -6.20 33.25
CA VAL A 63 -21.34 -7.39 32.41
C VAL A 63 -21.37 -6.92 30.96
N PRO A 64 -20.23 -6.86 30.25
CA PRO A 64 -20.23 -6.31 28.91
C PRO A 64 -21.04 -7.24 27.99
N PRO A 65 -21.95 -6.73 27.14
CA PRO A 65 -22.63 -7.55 26.15
C PRO A 65 -21.60 -8.22 25.23
N ALA A 66 -22.00 -9.30 24.55
CA ALA A 66 -21.11 -10.02 23.63
C ALA A 66 -20.56 -9.03 22.58
N ALA A 67 -19.29 -8.64 22.73
CA ALA A 67 -18.68 -7.69 21.81
C ALA A 67 -18.75 -8.26 20.39
N ALA A 68 -19.34 -7.50 19.47
CA ALA A 68 -19.28 -7.82 18.06
C ALA A 68 -17.80 -7.98 17.67
N SER A 69 -17.51 -8.87 16.73
CA SER A 69 -16.14 -9.07 16.25
C SER A 69 -15.51 -7.72 15.90
N SER A 70 -14.28 -7.49 16.38
CA SER A 70 -13.48 -6.27 16.23
C SER A 70 -13.39 -5.72 14.80
N ASN A 71 -13.73 -6.55 13.80
CA ASN A 71 -13.64 -6.27 12.38
C ASN A 71 -14.66 -5.24 11.85
N ARG A 72 -15.57 -4.71 12.68
CA ARG A 72 -16.59 -3.73 12.25
C ARG A 72 -16.24 -2.26 12.49
N THR A 73 -15.18 -1.94 13.23
CA THR A 73 -14.74 -0.55 13.36
C THR A 73 -13.78 -0.22 12.22
N PRO A 74 -14.06 0.81 11.40
CA PRO A 74 -13.11 1.24 10.39
C PRO A 74 -11.85 1.77 11.11
N SER A 75 -10.70 1.15 10.84
CA SER A 75 -9.42 1.63 11.39
C SER A 75 -9.20 3.08 10.99
N SER A 76 -8.82 3.94 11.95
CA SER A 76 -8.42 5.34 11.72
C SER A 76 -7.35 5.49 10.63
N THR A 77 -6.54 4.44 10.42
CA THR A 77 -5.48 4.41 9.40
C THR A 77 -5.96 3.94 8.01
N ARG A 78 -7.26 3.71 7.81
CA ARG A 78 -7.81 3.22 6.54
C ARG A 78 -7.93 4.35 5.53
N ILE A 79 -7.03 4.35 4.55
CA ILE A 79 -7.07 5.28 3.42
C ILE A 79 -8.11 4.77 2.40
N PRO A 80 -9.17 5.56 2.11
CA PRO A 80 -10.12 5.18 1.08
C PRO A 80 -9.46 5.20 -0.30
N ARG A 81 -9.75 4.19 -1.13
CA ARG A 81 -9.22 4.10 -2.50
C ARG A 81 -10.16 4.83 -3.48
N THR A 82 -10.37 6.12 -3.26
CA THR A 82 -11.22 6.95 -4.14
C THR A 82 -10.40 7.56 -5.27
N ARG A 83 -11.07 7.89 -6.38
CA ARG A 83 -10.44 8.58 -7.52
C ARG A 83 -9.86 9.93 -7.10
N ALA A 84 -10.52 10.67 -6.21
CA ALA A 84 -10.02 11.94 -5.69
C ALA A 84 -8.63 11.79 -5.03
N ILE A 85 -8.46 10.77 -4.17
CA ILE A 85 -7.18 10.50 -3.51
C ILE A 85 -6.14 10.01 -4.53
N ALA A 86 -6.54 9.17 -5.48
CA ALA A 86 -5.65 8.71 -6.55
C ALA A 86 -5.11 9.86 -7.39
N THR A 87 -5.98 10.77 -7.85
CA THR A 87 -5.61 11.95 -8.64
C THR A 87 -4.69 12.88 -7.85
N LYS A 88 -5.01 13.16 -6.58
CA LYS A 88 -4.16 13.97 -5.69
C LYS A 88 -2.76 13.37 -5.53
N VAL A 89 -2.66 12.07 -5.22
CA VAL A 89 -1.36 11.40 -5.07
C VAL A 89 -0.59 11.41 -6.39
N GLN A 90 -1.25 11.19 -7.53
CA GLN A 90 -0.62 11.22 -8.85
C GLN A 90 -0.10 12.61 -9.22
N GLU A 91 -0.88 13.65 -8.97
CA GLU A 91 -0.51 15.04 -9.21
C GLU A 91 0.67 15.47 -8.34
N PHE A 92 0.63 15.14 -7.04
CA PHE A 92 1.75 15.38 -6.12
C PHE A 92 3.04 14.73 -6.61
N VAL A 93 2.98 13.45 -6.99
CA VAL A 93 4.16 12.73 -7.52
C VAL A 93 4.62 13.33 -8.85
N ARG A 94 3.70 13.81 -9.71
CA ARG A 94 4.01 14.48 -10.98
C ARG A 94 4.73 15.80 -10.76
N ILE A 95 4.26 16.66 -9.85
CA ILE A 95 4.89 17.94 -9.50
C ILE A 95 6.31 17.72 -8.96
N ARG A 96 6.48 16.81 -8.00
CA ARG A 96 7.81 16.54 -7.44
C ARG A 96 8.78 15.94 -8.44
N ARG A 97 8.30 15.16 -9.41
CA ARG A 97 9.13 14.68 -10.54
C ARG A 97 9.56 15.79 -11.48
N GLN A 98 8.70 16.77 -11.76
CA GLN A 98 9.07 17.95 -12.57
C GLN A 98 10.19 18.74 -11.89
N ARG A 99 10.11 18.90 -10.56
CA ARG A 99 11.14 19.54 -9.73
C ARG A 99 12.38 18.67 -9.48
N ARG A 100 12.41 17.45 -10.03
CA ARG A 100 13.45 16.42 -9.84
C ARG A 100 13.69 16.05 -8.37
N GLU A 101 12.68 16.19 -7.54
CA GLU A 101 12.73 15.83 -6.13
C GLU A 101 12.45 14.34 -5.92
N ARG A 102 13.13 13.76 -4.94
CA ARG A 102 12.90 12.39 -4.50
C ARG A 102 11.53 12.29 -3.82
N THR A 103 10.69 11.37 -4.29
CA THR A 103 9.42 11.01 -3.62
C THR A 103 9.50 9.62 -2.97
N VAL A 104 9.15 9.56 -1.69
CA VAL A 104 9.06 8.36 -0.85
C VAL A 104 7.65 8.29 -0.26
N ALA A 105 7.23 7.09 0.19
CA ALA A 105 5.93 6.91 0.85
C ALA A 105 5.73 7.80 2.09
N LYS A 106 6.80 8.25 2.74
CA LYS A 106 6.74 9.20 3.85
C LYS A 106 6.25 10.57 3.40
N ASP A 107 6.74 11.05 2.25
CA ASP A 107 6.31 12.33 1.69
C ASP A 107 4.83 12.30 1.28
N VAL A 108 4.36 11.16 0.77
CA VAL A 108 2.95 10.96 0.42
C VAL A 108 2.09 10.88 1.69
N LEU A 109 2.60 10.30 2.78
CA LEU A 109 1.90 10.27 4.06
C LEU A 109 1.74 11.69 4.64
N ALA A 110 2.79 12.51 4.60
CA ALA A 110 2.74 13.90 5.04
C ALA A 110 1.72 14.72 4.23
N MET A 111 1.73 14.57 2.89
CA MET A 111 0.75 15.24 2.04
C MET A 111 -0.70 14.83 2.35
N LEU A 112 -0.93 13.54 2.67
CA LEU A 112 -2.28 13.05 3.03
C LEU A 112 -2.72 13.47 4.43
N GLU A 113 -1.78 13.79 5.31
CA GLU A 113 -2.05 14.38 6.62
C GLU A 113 -2.40 15.86 6.51
N ASP A 114 -1.65 16.63 5.70
CA ASP A 114 -1.93 18.04 5.41
C ASP A 114 -3.34 18.22 4.79
N ASP A 115 -3.74 17.27 3.95
CA ASP A 115 -5.06 17.23 3.31
C ASP A 115 -6.18 16.66 4.23
N ASN A 116 -5.88 16.31 5.48
CA ASN A 116 -6.78 15.71 6.48
C ASN A 116 -7.46 14.41 6.01
N VAL A 117 -6.79 13.64 5.14
CA VAL A 117 -7.29 12.34 4.64
C VAL A 117 -6.95 11.21 5.63
N VAL A 118 -5.86 11.36 6.39
CA VAL A 118 -5.40 10.38 7.38
C VAL A 118 -5.00 11.12 8.65
N ALA A 119 -5.59 10.73 9.78
CA ALA A 119 -5.11 11.16 11.09
C ALA A 119 -3.96 10.23 11.53
N VAL A 120 -2.76 10.77 11.67
CA VAL A 120 -1.57 10.00 12.10
C VAL A 120 -1.13 10.48 13.47
N ASP A 121 -1.33 9.64 14.49
CA ASP A 121 -0.73 9.87 15.80
C ASP A 121 0.78 9.59 15.73
N HIS A 122 1.59 10.65 15.75
CA HIS A 122 3.05 10.58 15.74
C HIS A 122 3.67 10.11 17.07
N SER A 123 2.88 10.07 18.14
CA SER A 123 3.31 9.64 19.48
C SER A 123 3.67 8.15 19.54
N THR A 124 2.98 7.33 18.74
CA THR A 124 3.10 5.87 18.79
C THR A 124 3.72 5.35 17.50
N ARG A 125 4.89 4.70 17.61
CA ARG A 125 5.58 4.13 16.45
C ARG A 125 4.73 3.10 15.68
N ALA A 126 3.83 2.40 16.36
CA ALA A 126 2.94 1.41 15.77
C ALA A 126 1.84 2.02 14.88
N THR A 127 1.24 3.14 15.28
CA THR A 127 0.19 3.84 14.50
C THR A 127 0.82 4.45 13.24
N TYR A 128 1.97 5.10 13.39
CA TYR A 128 2.75 5.64 12.27
C TYR A 128 3.12 4.55 11.24
N ASN A 129 3.64 3.41 11.69
CA ASN A 129 4.00 2.31 10.79
C ASN A 129 2.78 1.70 10.11
N SER A 130 1.64 1.63 10.79
CA SER A 130 0.37 1.15 10.24
C SER A 130 -0.13 2.08 9.12
N ALA A 131 -0.08 3.40 9.34
CA ALA A 131 -0.41 4.40 8.33
C ALA A 131 0.55 4.34 7.13
N LEU A 132 1.86 4.21 7.38
CA LEU A 132 2.85 4.07 6.31
C LEU A 132 2.60 2.81 5.46
N ARG A 133 2.23 1.68 6.09
CA ARG A 133 1.84 0.45 5.37
C ARG A 133 0.56 0.66 4.56
N ALA A 134 -0.40 1.44 5.03
CA ALA A 134 -1.59 1.81 4.27
C ALA A 134 -1.26 2.63 3.02
N VAL A 135 -0.40 3.66 3.14
CA VAL A 135 0.09 4.45 2.00
C VAL A 135 0.85 3.58 1.00
N GLN A 136 1.74 2.70 1.47
CA GLN A 136 2.47 1.79 0.60
C GLN A 136 1.53 0.84 -0.18
N ARG A 137 0.44 0.38 0.44
CA ARG A 137 -0.60 -0.40 -0.25
C ARG A 137 -1.30 0.42 -1.33
N LEU A 138 -1.67 1.67 -1.03
CA LEU A 138 -2.25 2.58 -2.00
C LEU A 138 -1.32 2.84 -3.19
N LEU A 139 -0.04 3.10 -2.92
CA LEU A 139 0.96 3.34 -3.96
C LEU A 139 1.15 2.11 -4.87
N ARG A 140 1.14 0.89 -4.30
CA ARG A 140 1.18 -0.33 -5.11
C ARG A 140 -0.06 -0.48 -6.00
N TYR A 141 -1.24 -0.14 -5.48
CA TYR A 141 -2.49 -0.14 -6.25
C TYR A 141 -2.42 0.86 -7.42
N LEU A 142 -1.93 2.07 -7.17
CA LEU A 142 -1.66 3.08 -8.21
C LEU A 142 -0.49 2.70 -9.14
N GLY A 143 0.14 1.55 -8.92
CA GLY A 143 1.22 1.01 -9.74
C GLY A 143 2.58 1.66 -9.54
N TYR A 144 2.79 2.38 -8.44
CA TYR A 144 4.11 2.85 -8.03
C TYR A 144 4.88 1.72 -7.32
N LYS A 145 6.13 1.51 -7.76
CA LYS A 145 7.06 0.56 -7.15
C LYS A 145 8.18 1.31 -6.44
N ARG A 146 8.50 0.87 -5.23
CA ARG A 146 9.72 1.30 -4.52
C ARG A 146 10.94 0.84 -5.32
N GLY A 147 11.87 1.74 -5.58
CA GLY A 147 13.12 1.40 -6.26
C GLY A 147 13.92 0.37 -5.46
N LYS A 148 14.49 -0.65 -6.14
CA LYS A 148 15.32 -1.70 -5.53
C LYS A 148 16.67 -1.19 -5.00
N ARG A 149 17.19 -0.06 -5.51
CA ARG A 149 18.45 0.54 -5.06
C ARG A 149 18.19 1.55 -3.93
N LYS A 150 19.07 1.57 -2.91
CA LYS A 150 19.17 2.70 -1.97
C LYS A 150 19.26 3.99 -2.82
N ASN A 151 18.54 5.03 -2.38
CA ASN A 151 18.45 6.30 -3.10
C ASN A 151 17.71 6.31 -4.46
N LYS A 152 16.84 5.33 -4.79
CA LYS A 152 15.77 5.53 -5.80
C LYS A 152 14.40 5.86 -5.18
N GLY A 153 13.68 6.82 -5.76
CA GLY A 153 12.30 7.19 -5.37
C GLY A 153 11.23 6.25 -5.96
N LEU A 154 9.96 6.67 -5.91
CA LEU A 154 8.85 5.92 -6.51
C LEU A 154 8.96 5.87 -8.04
N GLY A 155 9.13 4.67 -8.60
CA GLY A 155 9.07 4.42 -10.04
C GLY A 155 7.66 4.00 -10.47
N LEU A 156 7.23 4.37 -11.69
CA LEU A 156 6.02 3.77 -12.29
C LEU A 156 6.30 2.31 -12.67
N ALA A 157 5.30 1.45 -12.53
CA ALA A 157 5.35 0.10 -13.09
C ALA A 157 5.56 0.16 -14.62
N PRO A 158 6.26 -0.82 -15.23
CA PRO A 158 6.46 -0.87 -16.68
C PRO A 158 5.17 -0.68 -17.48
N ARG A 159 4.06 -1.29 -17.03
CA ARG A 159 2.73 -1.18 -17.66
C ARG A 159 2.07 0.22 -17.60
N LEU A 160 2.53 1.10 -16.70
CA LEU A 160 2.05 2.49 -16.55
C LEU A 160 3.13 3.50 -16.94
N ARG A 161 4.28 3.02 -17.42
CA ARG A 161 5.15 3.84 -18.24
C ARG A 161 4.47 3.91 -19.59
N VAL A 162 3.52 4.83 -19.73
CA VAL A 162 3.36 5.49 -21.02
C VAL A 162 4.76 6.00 -21.34
N GLU A 163 5.40 5.35 -22.32
CA GLU A 163 6.70 5.76 -22.83
C GLU A 163 6.55 7.24 -23.13
N ARG A 164 7.26 8.05 -22.33
CA ARG A 164 7.09 9.50 -22.37
C ARG A 164 7.49 9.94 -23.75
N ASP A 165 6.48 10.32 -24.52
CA ASP A 165 6.49 11.31 -25.58
C ASP A 165 7.27 10.97 -26.86
N SER A 166 8.31 10.13 -26.84
CA SER A 166 9.12 9.85 -28.03
C SER A 166 8.43 8.96 -29.06
N ASP A 167 7.77 7.89 -28.64
CA ASP A 167 7.03 7.00 -29.56
C ASP A 167 5.71 7.61 -30.04
N LEU A 168 5.27 8.72 -29.43
CA LEU A 168 4.10 9.52 -29.83
C LEU A 168 4.49 10.70 -30.73
N GLN A 169 5.78 10.95 -30.92
CA GLN A 169 6.29 12.01 -31.76
C GLN A 169 7.12 11.40 -32.90
N PRO A 170 6.48 11.06 -34.04
CA PRO A 170 7.17 10.53 -35.22
C PRO A 170 8.37 11.38 -35.65
N ILE A 171 8.28 12.70 -35.45
CA ILE A 171 9.36 13.64 -35.75
C ILE A 171 10.61 13.44 -34.87
N GLU A 172 10.46 13.04 -33.60
CA GLU A 172 11.62 12.71 -32.76
C GLU A 172 12.31 11.43 -33.23
N THR A 173 11.54 10.44 -33.69
CA THR A 173 12.08 9.19 -34.24
C THR A 173 12.88 9.47 -35.51
N ILE A 174 12.32 10.27 -36.41
CA ILE A 174 13.01 10.72 -37.64
C ILE A 174 14.26 11.51 -37.27
N TRP A 175 14.16 12.43 -36.32
CA TRP A 175 15.28 13.25 -35.87
C TRP A 175 16.39 12.41 -35.21
N ALA A 176 16.04 11.34 -34.50
CA ALA A 176 17.02 10.42 -33.92
C ALA A 176 17.82 9.67 -35.01
N ILE A 177 17.15 9.27 -36.11
CA ILE A 177 17.80 8.63 -37.26
C ILE A 177 18.79 9.60 -37.92
N VAL A 178 18.31 10.79 -38.29
CA VAL A 178 19.10 11.82 -38.98
C VAL A 178 20.28 12.27 -38.13
N LYS A 179 20.06 12.60 -36.84
CA LYS A 179 21.16 12.93 -35.93
C LYS A 179 22.12 11.77 -35.71
N GLY A 180 21.63 10.53 -35.70
CA GLY A 180 22.47 9.35 -35.58
C GLY A 180 23.44 9.23 -36.76
N GLN A 181 22.97 9.46 -37.99
CA GLN A 181 23.82 9.46 -39.19
C GLN A 181 24.85 10.59 -39.14
N VAL A 182 24.41 11.81 -38.88
CA VAL A 182 25.28 13.00 -38.86
C VAL A 182 26.29 12.94 -37.69
N GLY A 183 25.85 12.54 -36.51
CA GLY A 183 26.67 12.49 -35.29
C GLY A 183 27.72 11.38 -35.30
N ARG A 184 27.47 10.24 -35.96
CA ARG A 184 28.47 9.18 -36.14
C ARG A 184 29.63 9.59 -37.04
N ALA A 185 29.46 10.63 -37.85
CA ALA A 185 30.46 11.15 -38.77
C ALA A 185 31.28 12.33 -38.19
N TYR A 186 31.14 12.63 -36.90
CA TYR A 186 31.89 13.72 -36.26
C TYR A 186 33.36 13.34 -36.08
N THR A 187 34.24 14.19 -36.62
CA THR A 187 35.69 14.17 -36.43
C THR A 187 36.17 15.51 -35.85
N SER A 188 37.44 15.59 -35.43
CA SER A 188 38.06 16.78 -34.84
C SER A 188 37.91 18.05 -35.71
N ASP A 189 37.82 17.88 -37.03
CA ASP A 189 37.85 18.96 -38.03
C ASP A 189 36.46 19.29 -38.61
N THR A 190 35.40 18.90 -37.89
CA THR A 190 34.02 19.10 -38.33
C THR A 190 33.60 20.54 -38.09
N THR A 191 33.27 21.25 -39.17
CA THR A 191 32.76 22.63 -39.12
C THR A 191 31.24 22.65 -39.30
N LEU A 192 30.57 23.73 -38.87
CA LEU A 192 29.11 23.89 -38.99
C LEU A 192 28.62 23.75 -40.45
N ASN A 193 29.40 24.23 -41.42
CA ASN A 193 29.06 24.10 -42.85
C ASN A 193 29.03 22.62 -43.29
N LYS A 194 29.99 21.80 -42.84
CA LYS A 194 30.01 20.36 -43.09
C LYS A 194 28.85 19.64 -42.41
N VAL A 195 28.45 20.08 -41.21
CA VAL A 195 27.28 19.53 -40.52
C VAL A 195 26.00 19.83 -41.29
N ARG A 196 25.86 21.04 -41.83
CA ARG A 196 24.71 21.42 -42.66
C ARG A 196 24.60 20.57 -43.93
N GLU A 197 25.69 20.44 -44.67
CA GLU A 197 25.73 19.62 -45.90
C GLU A 197 25.34 18.16 -45.62
N ARG A 198 25.85 17.60 -44.52
CA ARG A 198 25.51 16.23 -44.10
C ARG A 198 24.08 16.08 -43.62
N LEU A 199 23.50 17.12 -43.03
CA LEU A 199 22.08 17.12 -42.68
C LEU A 199 21.23 17.06 -43.95
N GLU A 200 21.55 17.89 -44.95
CA GLU A 200 20.86 17.91 -46.25
C GLU A 200 20.95 16.55 -46.95
N GLU A 201 22.13 15.93 -46.98
CA GLU A 201 22.34 14.58 -47.52
C GLU A 201 21.56 13.51 -46.73
N ALA A 202 21.61 13.53 -45.40
CA ALA A 202 20.87 12.60 -44.56
C ALA A 202 19.35 12.73 -44.70
N PHE A 203 18.84 13.94 -44.98
CA PHE A 203 17.43 14.15 -45.30
C PHE A 203 17.07 13.69 -46.71
N ALA A 204 17.97 13.82 -47.69
CA ALA A 204 17.77 13.30 -49.05
C ALA A 204 17.73 11.77 -49.08
N ASP A 205 18.55 11.12 -48.26
CA ASP A 205 18.59 9.66 -48.10
C ASP A 205 17.41 9.10 -47.28
N LEU A 206 16.66 9.97 -46.59
CA LEU A 206 15.57 9.56 -45.72
C LEU A 206 14.45 8.93 -46.54
N GLN A 207 14.28 7.62 -46.35
CA GLN A 207 13.30 6.85 -47.09
C GLN A 207 11.88 7.16 -46.63
N ILE A 208 10.96 7.35 -47.58
CA ILE A 208 9.53 7.61 -47.34
C ILE A 208 8.90 6.50 -46.47
N LYS A 209 9.32 5.23 -46.68
CA LYS A 209 8.88 4.09 -45.87
C LYS A 209 9.17 4.27 -44.37
N THR A 210 10.31 4.85 -44.01
CA THR A 210 10.73 5.06 -42.62
C THR A 210 9.85 6.11 -41.94
N VAL A 211 9.46 7.15 -42.68
CA VAL A 211 8.51 8.16 -42.20
C VAL A 211 7.14 7.52 -41.97
N HIS A 212 6.66 6.72 -42.92
CA HIS A 212 5.38 6.01 -42.80
C HIS A 212 5.37 5.05 -41.61
N GLU A 213 6.41 4.24 -41.42
CA GLU A 213 6.54 3.32 -40.28
C GLU A 213 6.56 4.07 -38.94
N SER A 214 7.23 5.22 -38.88
CA SER A 214 7.28 6.07 -37.67
C SER A 214 5.89 6.62 -37.32
N ILE A 215 5.11 7.04 -38.32
CA ILE A 215 3.72 7.49 -38.14
C ILE A 215 2.82 6.32 -37.73
N ALA A 216 2.94 5.17 -38.40
CA ALA A 216 2.16 3.99 -38.10
C ALA A 216 2.40 3.46 -36.68
N LYS A 217 3.66 3.50 -36.21
CA LYS A 217 4.02 3.13 -34.84
C LYS A 217 3.36 4.06 -33.81
N ALA A 218 3.41 5.37 -34.04
CA ALA A 218 2.75 6.35 -33.17
C ALA A 218 1.22 6.16 -33.16
N ALA A 219 0.61 5.92 -34.32
CA ALA A 219 -0.82 5.65 -34.44
C ALA A 219 -1.23 4.37 -33.69
N ALA A 220 -0.44 3.31 -33.78
CA ALA A 220 -0.68 2.07 -33.05
C ALA A 220 -0.60 2.28 -31.53
N HIS A 221 0.38 3.05 -31.06
CA HIS A 221 0.48 3.40 -29.63
C HIS A 221 -0.68 4.26 -29.15
N LEU A 222 -1.13 5.24 -29.95
CA LEU A 222 -2.33 6.02 -29.64
C LEU A 222 -3.57 5.14 -29.51
N LYS A 223 -3.72 4.15 -30.39
CA LYS A 223 -4.82 3.19 -30.31
C LYS A 223 -4.76 2.35 -29.03
N THR A 224 -3.59 1.83 -28.67
CA THR A 224 -3.41 1.11 -27.39
C THR A 224 -3.76 1.96 -26.18
N LEU A 225 -3.39 3.24 -26.19
CA LEU A 225 -3.76 4.18 -25.12
C LEU A 225 -5.26 4.43 -25.07
N LEU A 226 -5.90 4.56 -26.23
CA LEU A 226 -7.35 4.72 -26.33
C LEU A 226 -8.09 3.49 -25.77
N ASP A 227 -7.65 2.29 -26.14
CA ASP A 227 -8.21 1.03 -25.65
C ASP A 227 -8.02 0.89 -24.13
N TYR A 228 -6.88 1.35 -23.60
CA TYR A 228 -6.66 1.38 -22.16
C TYR A 228 -7.60 2.35 -21.44
N ILE A 229 -7.74 3.59 -21.93
CA ILE A 229 -8.62 4.60 -21.33
C ILE A 229 -10.07 4.09 -21.31
N THR A 230 -10.55 3.59 -22.45
CA THR A 230 -11.91 3.05 -22.57
C THR A 230 -12.15 1.83 -21.66
N ALA A 231 -11.19 0.91 -21.56
CA ALA A 231 -11.28 -0.21 -20.60
C ALA A 231 -11.31 0.28 -19.14
N THR A 232 -10.57 1.34 -18.83
CA THR A 232 -10.54 1.91 -17.48
C THR A 232 -11.85 2.63 -17.14
N ASP A 233 -12.42 3.36 -18.08
CA ASP A 233 -13.71 4.04 -17.92
C ASP A 233 -14.87 3.02 -17.81
N ASN A 234 -14.82 1.92 -18.58
CA ASN A 234 -15.81 0.85 -18.52
C ASN A 234 -15.67 -0.02 -17.26
N SER A 235 -14.46 -0.17 -16.71
CA SER A 235 -14.21 -0.86 -15.43
C SER A 235 -14.65 -0.03 -14.20
N SER A 236 -15.27 1.14 -14.39
CA SER A 236 -15.84 1.96 -13.32
C SER A 236 -17.12 1.37 -12.70
N SER A 237 -17.55 0.16 -13.08
CA SER A 237 -18.58 -0.59 -12.36
C SER A 237 -18.00 -1.15 -11.06
N VAL A 238 -18.61 -0.74 -9.95
CA VAL A 238 -18.37 -1.20 -8.57
C VAL A 238 -18.16 -2.71 -8.53
N GLU A 239 -16.92 -3.16 -8.28
CA GLU A 239 -16.66 -4.56 -7.94
C GLU A 239 -16.31 -4.72 -6.46
N GLU A 240 -17.16 -5.54 -5.85
CA GLU A 240 -17.29 -5.91 -4.46
C GLU A 240 -16.48 -7.19 -4.19
N TYR A 241 -15.64 -7.11 -3.14
CA TYR A 241 -14.97 -8.18 -2.37
C TYR A 241 -14.17 -9.31 -3.06
N GLY A 242 -12.92 -9.47 -2.57
CA GLY A 242 -12.11 -10.68 -2.71
C GLY A 242 -10.86 -10.60 -1.83
N GLU A 243 -10.97 -11.02 -0.57
CA GLU A 243 -9.83 -11.20 0.35
C GLU A 243 -8.98 -12.39 -0.11
N GLU A 244 -7.89 -12.14 -0.83
CA GLU A 244 -6.82 -13.14 -0.94
C GLU A 244 -5.87 -13.01 0.25
N GLY A 245 -5.93 -14.03 1.12
CA GLY A 245 -5.06 -14.19 2.28
C GLY A 245 -3.60 -14.34 1.87
N GLY A 246 -2.83 -13.28 2.06
CA GLY A 246 -1.37 -13.33 1.99
C GLY A 246 -0.78 -13.77 3.33
N SER A 247 -0.30 -15.02 3.37
CA SER A 247 0.46 -15.59 4.48
C SER A 247 1.62 -14.69 4.91
N CYS A 248 1.76 -14.49 6.22
CA CYS A 248 2.80 -13.69 6.85
C CYS A 248 4.09 -14.50 7.00
N GLU A 249 5.07 -14.25 6.13
CA GLU A 249 6.46 -14.60 6.45
C GLU A 249 7.06 -13.49 7.32
N SER A 250 7.42 -13.87 8.54
CA SER A 250 8.04 -13.00 9.53
C SER A 250 9.56 -13.16 9.40
N ASP A 251 10.25 -12.12 8.90
CA ASP A 251 11.70 -11.99 9.07
C ASP A 251 11.98 -11.21 10.37
N PRO A 252 12.66 -11.80 11.38
CA PRO A 252 13.15 -11.07 12.53
C PRO A 252 14.48 -10.38 12.20
N ASP A 253 14.46 -9.07 12.05
CA ASP A 253 15.70 -8.26 11.99
C ASP A 253 16.17 -7.98 13.43
N SER A 254 17.12 -8.78 13.90
CA SER A 254 17.81 -8.56 15.17
C SER A 254 18.92 -7.51 14.97
N GLY A 255 18.57 -6.24 15.16
CA GLY A 255 19.55 -5.17 15.33
C GLY A 255 20.05 -5.15 16.77
N THR A 256 21.12 -5.87 17.06
CA THR A 256 21.98 -5.63 18.22
C THR A 256 22.79 -4.37 17.94
N ASP A 257 22.55 -3.29 18.67
CA ASP A 257 23.46 -2.13 18.66
C ASP A 257 24.15 -2.03 20.02
N SER A 258 25.44 -2.34 19.99
CA SER A 258 26.39 -2.18 21.10
C SER A 258 26.49 -0.72 21.48
N MET A 259 26.41 -0.45 22.79
CA MET A 259 26.90 0.78 23.38
C MET A 259 28.43 0.81 23.25
N ASP A 260 28.97 1.83 22.60
CA ASP A 260 30.37 2.21 22.73
C ASP A 260 30.43 3.64 23.28
N SER A 261 30.82 3.73 24.54
CA SER A 261 31.11 4.98 25.24
C SER A 261 32.53 5.41 24.89
N GLY A 262 32.66 6.45 24.08
CA GLY A 262 33.92 7.12 23.77
C GLY A 262 33.97 8.51 24.41
N ASP A 263 34.79 8.60 25.44
CA ASP A 263 35.20 9.77 26.22
C ASP A 263 35.91 10.83 25.35
N ALA A 264 35.63 12.12 25.58
CA ALA A 264 36.49 13.25 25.17
C ALA A 264 36.05 14.57 25.84
N MET A 265 36.73 14.87 26.96
CA MET A 265 36.92 16.16 27.66
C MET A 265 35.73 16.79 28.40
#